data_AF-A0A1I6RG67-F1
#
_entry.id   AF-A0A1I6RG67-F1
#
_cell.length_a   1.000
_cell.length_b   1.000
_cell.length_c   1.000
_cell.angle_alpha   90.00
_cell.angle_beta   90.00
_cell.angle_gamma   90.00
#
_symmetry.space_group_name_H-M   'P 1'
#
loop_
_entity.id
_entity.type
_entity.pdbx_description
1 polymer ?
#
loop_
_entity_poly.entity_id
_entity_poly.type
_entity_poly.pdbx_seq_one_letter_code
_entity_poly.pdbx_strand_id
1 'polypeptide(L)'
;MGTEKPLVNRSYLLQKFEGKGGWTYVEIPEIPMPKTSFGMLKVKGKIDDYEFSNVHLMPLGNGNIFIAVKSGIKKKIKKQAGDTFI
;
A
#
# COMPACT_ATOMS: atom_id res chain seq x y z
N MET A 1 -14.33 23.82 -4.88
CA MET A 1 -14.04 22.48 -5.44
C MET A 1 -12.69 22.05 -4.87
N GLY A 2 -12.69 21.25 -3.81
CA GLY A 2 -11.45 20.84 -3.15
C GLY A 2 -10.74 19.81 -4.01
N THR A 3 -9.69 20.22 -4.72
CA THR A 3 -8.77 19.28 -5.36
C THR A 3 -8.02 18.54 -4.25
N GLU A 4 -8.57 17.42 -3.81
CA GLU A 4 -7.86 16.46 -2.96
C GLU A 4 -6.65 15.98 -3.77
N LYS A 5 -5.48 16.61 -3.59
CA LYS A 5 -4.25 16.15 -4.23
C LYS A 5 -4.00 14.72 -3.73
N PRO A 6 -3.91 13.73 -4.63
CA PRO A 6 -3.58 12.38 -4.22
C PRO A 6 -2.21 12.43 -3.54
N LEU A 7 -2.08 11.77 -2.39
CA LEU A 7 -0.81 11.69 -1.65
C LEU A 7 0.32 11.19 -2.56
N VAL A 8 -0.04 10.24 -3.43
CA VAL A 8 0.81 9.66 -4.46
C VAL A 8 -0.05 9.24 -5.65
N ASN A 9 0.50 9.35 -6.87
CA ASN A 9 -0.10 8.83 -8.10
C ASN A 9 1.01 8.28 -9.00
N ARG A 10 1.44 7.07 -8.69
CA ARG A 10 2.51 6.36 -9.39
C ARG A 10 2.21 4.88 -9.44
N SER A 11 2.87 4.22 -10.38
CA SER A 11 2.86 2.77 -10.48
C SER A 11 3.68 2.16 -9.34
N TYR A 12 3.07 1.27 -8.56
CA TYR A 12 3.69 0.53 -7.48
C TYR A 12 3.70 -0.97 -7.76
N LEU A 13 4.78 -1.64 -7.36
CA LEU A 13 4.93 -3.08 -7.54
C LEU A 13 4.41 -3.84 -6.31
N LEU A 14 3.52 -4.81 -6.53
CA LEU A 14 3.09 -5.76 -5.51
C LEU A 14 4.25 -6.69 -5.17
N GLN A 15 4.93 -6.44 -4.07
CA GLN A 15 5.95 -7.35 -3.56
C GLN A 15 5.30 -8.44 -2.72
N LYS A 16 5.85 -9.64 -2.75
CA LYS A 16 5.46 -10.71 -1.83
C LYS A 16 6.65 -11.04 -0.97
N PHE A 17 6.39 -11.18 0.32
CA PHE A 17 7.39 -11.64 1.24
C PHE A 17 7.68 -13.12 0.94
N GLU A 18 8.93 -13.44 0.59
CA GLU A 18 9.40 -14.81 0.40
C GLU A 18 9.60 -15.47 1.78
N GLY A 19 8.51 -16.03 2.32
CA GLY A 19 8.50 -16.78 3.57
C GLY A 19 7.28 -17.69 3.68
N LYS A 20 7.29 -18.65 4.62
CA LYS A 20 6.11 -19.50 4.91
C LYS A 20 4.92 -18.60 5.25
N GLY A 21 3.88 -18.60 4.40
CA GLY A 21 2.72 -17.71 4.55
C GLY A 21 2.86 -16.34 3.85
N GLY A 22 3.69 -16.25 2.81
CA GLY A 22 4.01 -15.02 2.08
C GLY A 22 2.83 -14.08 1.84
N TRP A 23 2.83 -12.98 2.58
CA TRP A 23 1.90 -11.88 2.48
C TRP A 23 2.40 -10.90 1.42
N THR A 24 1.47 -10.27 0.72
CA THR A 24 1.79 -9.30 -0.33
C THR A 24 1.78 -7.91 0.29
N TYR A 25 2.74 -7.08 -0.08
CA TYR A 25 2.88 -5.72 0.39
C TYR A 25 3.34 -4.82 -0.75
N VAL A 26 3.25 -3.52 -0.52
CA VAL A 26 3.63 -2.51 -1.49
C VAL A 26 4.39 -1.43 -0.75
N GLU A 27 5.63 -1.19 -1.19
CA GLU A 27 6.45 -0.11 -0.69
C GLU A 27 6.04 1.23 -1.31
N ILE A 28 5.90 2.26 -0.48
CA ILE A 28 5.55 3.62 -0.89
C ILE A 28 6.62 4.56 -0.33
N PRO A 29 7.74 4.76 -1.05
CA PRO A 29 8.84 5.61 -0.61
C PRO A 29 8.50 7.12 -0.66
N GLU A 30 7.49 7.52 -1.44
CA GLU A 30 7.07 8.92 -1.54
C GLU A 30 6.37 9.45 -0.28
N ILE A 31 5.79 8.56 0.53
CA ILE A 31 5.14 8.96 1.77
C ILE A 31 6.19 8.89 2.88
N PRO A 32 6.55 10.02 3.50
CA PRO A 32 7.53 10.03 4.57
C PRO A 32 7.01 9.22 5.76
N MET A 33 7.91 8.49 6.43
CA MET A 33 7.56 7.73 7.63
C MET A 33 6.92 8.67 8.66
N PRO A 34 5.67 8.40 9.07
CA PRO A 34 5.00 9.30 9.99
C PRO A 34 5.66 9.22 11.36
N LYS A 35 5.72 10.36 12.07
CA LYS A 35 6.20 10.43 13.46
C LYS A 35 5.21 9.83 14.48
N THR A 36 4.08 9.28 14.03
CA THR A 36 3.06 8.69 14.89
C THR A 36 3.36 7.23 15.19
N SER A 37 2.77 6.68 16.25
CA SER A 37 2.96 5.28 16.63
C SER A 37 2.55 4.32 15.52
N PHE A 38 3.29 3.22 15.42
CA PHE A 38 3.06 2.13 14.47
C PHE A 38 1.58 1.73 14.43
N GLY A 39 0.99 1.69 13.23
CA GLY A 39 -0.40 1.29 13.05
C GLY A 39 -1.46 2.31 13.45
N MET A 40 -1.11 3.52 13.89
CA MET A 40 -2.08 4.61 14.07
C MET A 40 -2.38 5.36 12.78
N LEU A 41 -1.48 5.28 11.79
CA LEU A 41 -1.67 5.96 10.52
C LEU A 41 -2.53 5.11 9.57
N LYS A 42 -3.79 5.52 9.45
CA LYS A 42 -4.75 4.95 8.51
C LYS A 42 -4.73 5.75 7.23
N VAL A 43 -4.53 5.06 6.12
CA VAL A 43 -4.67 5.62 4.78
C VAL A 43 -5.95 5.11 4.13
N LYS A 44 -6.47 5.98 3.27
CA LYS A 44 -7.44 5.64 2.25
C LYS A 44 -6.83 5.98 0.90
N GLY A 45 -7.20 5.22 -0.10
CA GLY A 45 -6.72 5.42 -1.46
C GLY A 45 -7.47 4.56 -2.43
N LYS A 46 -7.05 4.61 -3.68
CA LYS A 46 -7.55 3.79 -4.76
C LYS A 46 -6.37 3.08 -5.40
N ILE A 47 -6.56 1.82 -5.76
CA ILE A 47 -5.60 1.00 -6.51
C ILE A 47 -6.32 0.53 -7.76
N ASP A 48 -5.89 0.98 -8.95
CA ASP A 48 -6.57 0.76 -10.23
C ASP A 48 -8.07 1.15 -10.17
N ASP A 49 -8.95 0.19 -9.87
CA ASP A 49 -10.40 0.35 -9.75
C ASP A 49 -10.93 0.06 -8.33
N TYR A 50 -10.05 -0.36 -7.42
CA TYR A 50 -10.42 -0.73 -6.05
C TYR A 50 -10.10 0.38 -5.06
N GLU A 51 -11.13 0.97 -4.48
CA GLU A 51 -10.99 1.90 -3.36
C GLU A 51 -10.82 1.13 -2.05
N PHE A 52 -9.76 1.44 -1.33
CA PHE A 52 -9.52 0.92 -0.01
C PHE A 52 -9.54 2.08 0.99
N SER A 53 -10.25 1.88 2.09
CA SER A 53 -10.28 2.80 3.21
C SER A 53 -9.94 2.00 4.45
N ASN A 54 -9.16 2.60 5.37
CA ASN A 54 -8.79 1.97 6.65
C ASN A 54 -7.66 0.92 6.54
N VAL A 55 -6.63 1.21 5.74
CA VAL A 55 -5.42 0.39 5.68
C VAL A 55 -4.32 1.05 6.50
N HIS A 56 -3.54 0.26 7.22
CA HIS A 56 -2.50 0.75 8.11
C HIS A 56 -1.16 0.78 7.34
N LEU A 57 -0.46 1.91 7.42
CA LEU A 57 0.93 1.99 6.97
C LEU A 57 1.85 1.37 8.00
N MET A 58 2.79 0.56 7.52
CA MET A 58 3.83 -0.05 8.34
C MET A 58 5.20 0.40 7.81
N PRO A 59 6.16 0.77 8.65
CA PRO A 59 7.49 1.09 8.18
C PRO A 59 8.23 -0.19 7.78
N LEU A 60 8.93 -0.12 6.66
CA LEU A 60 9.73 -1.22 6.12
C LEU A 60 11.06 -1.39 6.88
N GLY A 61 11.47 -0.38 7.65
CA GLY A 61 12.74 -0.34 8.39
C GLY A 61 13.82 0.51 7.71
N ASN A 62 13.72 0.72 6.39
CA ASN A 62 14.65 1.55 5.61
C ASN A 62 14.25 3.04 5.57
N GLY A 63 13.38 3.50 6.46
CA GLY A 63 12.77 4.83 6.41
C GLY A 63 11.59 4.94 5.43
N ASN A 64 11.41 3.95 4.56
CA ASN A 64 10.23 3.81 3.73
C ASN A 64 9.10 3.12 4.48
N ILE A 65 7.88 3.33 4.00
CA ILE A 65 6.69 2.65 4.50
C ILE A 65 6.12 1.73 3.44
N PHE A 66 5.31 0.78 3.89
CA PHE A 66 4.61 -0.14 3.03
C PHE A 66 3.18 -0.37 3.51
N ILE A 67 2.35 -0.81 2.58
CA ILE A 67 0.99 -1.28 2.82
C ILE A 67 0.94 -2.78 2.63
N ALA A 68 0.39 -3.51 3.60
CA ALA A 68 0.04 -4.91 3.41
C ALA A 68 -1.22 -5.05 2.53
N VAL A 69 -1.07 -5.70 1.39
CA VAL A 69 -2.17 -5.98 0.45
C VAL A 69 -2.77 -7.35 0.76
N LYS A 70 -3.96 -7.32 1.37
CA LYS A 70 -4.72 -8.54 1.68
C LYS A 70 -5.18 -9.24 0.40
N SER A 71 -5.40 -10.56 0.50
CA SER A 71 -5.88 -11.37 -0.62
C SER A 71 -7.21 -10.88 -1.23
N GLY A 72 -8.10 -10.29 -0.41
CA GLY A 72 -9.35 -9.69 -0.89
C GLY A 72 -9.14 -8.55 -1.89
N ILE A 73 -8.12 -7.71 -1.66
CA ILE A 73 -7.77 -6.61 -2.56
C ILE A 73 -7.22 -7.18 -3.86
N LYS A 74 -6.24 -8.10 -3.78
CA LYS A 74 -5.66 -8.80 -4.95
C LYS A 74 -6.72 -9.43 -5.84
N LYS A 75 -7.71 -10.11 -5.25
CA LYS A 75 -8.83 -10.71 -5.99
C LYS A 75 -9.70 -9.67 -6.70
N LYS A 76 -9.90 -8.49 -6.10
CA LYS A 76 -10.68 -7.40 -6.68
C LYS A 76 -9.97 -6.75 -7.85
N ILE A 77 -8.69 -6.43 -7.69
CA ILE A 77 -7.87 -5.84 -8.77
C ILE A 77 -7.39 -6.88 -9.79
N LYS A 78 -7.60 -8.17 -9.53
CA LYS A 78 -7.10 -9.31 -10.32
C LYS A 78 -5.58 -9.27 -10.58
N LYS A 79 -4.83 -8.65 -9.67
CA LYS A 79 -3.36 -8.56 -9.70
C LYS A 79 -2.75 -9.40 -8.60
N GLN A 80 -1.53 -9.85 -8.84
CA GLN A 80 -0.78 -10.71 -7.93
C GLN A 80 0.57 -10.09 -7.57
N ALA A 81 1.34 -10.79 -6.74
CA ALA A 81 2.70 -10.35 -6.45
C ALA A 81 3.56 -10.44 -7.71
N GLY A 82 4.30 -9.38 -8.00
CA GLY A 82 5.04 -9.16 -9.24
C GLY A 82 4.33 -8.21 -10.21
N ASP A 83 3.02 -8.00 -10.06
CA ASP A 83 2.30 -7.01 -10.87
C ASP A 83 2.53 -5.59 -10.38
N THR A 84 2.35 -4.63 -11.30
CA THR A 84 2.31 -3.20 -11.00
C THR A 84 0.89 -2.66 -11.09
N PHE A 85 0.53 -1.74 -10.20
CA PHE A 85 -0.76 -1.05 -10.16
C PHE A 85 -0.55 0.45 -10.01
N ILE A 86 -1.55 1.24 -10.38
CA ILE A 86 -1.52 2.70 -10.36
C ILE A 86 -2.54 3.25 -9.36
#